data_AF-A0AB33A4E9-F1
#
_entry.id   AF-A0AB33A4E9-F1
#
_cell.length_a   1.000
_cell.length_b   1.000
_cell.length_c   1.000
_cell.angle_alpha   90.00
_cell.angle_beta   90.00
_cell.angle_gamma   90.00
#
_symmetry.space_group_name_H-M   'P 1'
#
loop_
_entity.id
_entity.type
_entity.pdbx_description
1 polymer ?
#
loop_
_entity_poly.entity_id
_entity_poly.type
_entity_poly.pdbx_seq_one_letter_code
_entity_poly.pdbx_strand_id
1 'polypeptide(L)'
;MTVRGAAAIAATIGVLVSCACNASADPLKFPDIASYTPVNIRDFEVPFVTPGRQPIAAYYFRTPDGIACRFFDPPSALCLGNNLPGVPPAPSDPAKGINGINSISTNSGLTQANEILSPESVSHYPTLPAYHSITVNGVICGVDDKGTTACKDPQGRGFVLSKQGSGWIPKI
;
A
#
# COMPACT_ATOMS: atom_id res chain seq x y z
N MET A 1 -73.48 32.26 -25.81
CA MET A 1 -72.44 31.67 -24.93
C MET A 1 -71.72 30.62 -25.74
N THR A 2 -70.57 30.96 -26.33
CA THR A 2 -69.21 30.58 -25.87
C THR A 2 -68.98 29.07 -25.93
N VAL A 3 -67.91 28.50 -26.50
CA VAL A 3 -66.67 28.97 -27.16
C VAL A 3 -65.92 27.69 -27.62
N ARG A 4 -65.19 27.77 -28.75
CA ARG A 4 -63.87 27.17 -29.13
C ARG A 4 -63.56 25.71 -28.72
N GLY A 5 -63.00 24.86 -29.57
CA GLY A 5 -61.83 25.06 -30.43
C GLY A 5 -60.72 24.11 -29.98
N ALA A 6 -60.16 23.34 -30.92
CA ALA A 6 -59.23 22.23 -30.69
C ALA A 6 -57.93 22.61 -29.95
N ALA A 7 -57.39 21.67 -29.17
CA ALA A 7 -56.03 21.73 -28.63
C ALA A 7 -55.31 20.38 -28.85
N ALA A 8 -54.23 20.44 -29.62
CA ALA A 8 -53.27 19.36 -29.83
C ALA A 8 -52.33 19.26 -28.62
N ILE A 9 -52.02 18.03 -28.18
CA ILE A 9 -51.10 17.76 -27.07
C ILE A 9 -49.71 17.50 -27.66
N ALA A 10 -48.79 18.43 -27.45
CA ALA A 10 -47.37 18.27 -27.77
C ALA A 10 -46.65 17.55 -26.63
N ALA A 11 -45.99 16.43 -26.91
CA ALA A 11 -45.17 15.70 -25.95
C ALA A 11 -43.73 16.25 -25.96
N THR A 12 -43.30 16.86 -24.86
CA THR A 12 -41.92 17.30 -24.63
C THR A 12 -41.09 16.17 -24.03
N ILE A 13 -40.06 15.72 -24.75
CA ILE A 13 -39.02 14.80 -24.26
C ILE A 13 -38.01 15.61 -23.45
N GLY A 14 -38.00 15.43 -22.12
CA GLY A 14 -37.00 16.02 -21.24
C GLY A 14 -35.69 15.24 -21.30
N VAL A 15 -34.61 15.89 -21.78
CA VAL A 15 -33.25 15.37 -21.72
C VAL A 15 -32.75 15.52 -20.29
N LEU A 16 -32.62 14.40 -19.57
CA LEU A 16 -31.91 14.37 -18.30
C LEU A 16 -30.41 14.53 -18.57
N VAL A 17 -29.89 15.73 -18.35
CA VAL A 17 -28.44 15.98 -18.28
C VAL A 17 -27.95 15.35 -16.99
N SER A 18 -27.57 14.07 -17.06
CA SER A 18 -26.84 13.41 -15.98
C SER A 18 -25.47 14.08 -15.85
N CYS A 19 -25.33 14.90 -14.80
CA CYS A 19 -24.07 15.45 -14.36
C CYS A 19 -23.15 14.28 -13.99
N ALA A 20 -22.30 13.87 -14.93
CA ALA A 20 -21.24 12.92 -14.66
C ALA A 20 -20.26 13.60 -13.71
N CYS A 21 -20.38 13.31 -12.41
CA CYS A 21 -19.32 13.58 -11.46
C CYS A 21 -18.08 12.80 -11.91
N ASN A 22 -17.21 13.45 -12.68
CA ASN A 22 -15.86 12.99 -12.89
C ASN A 22 -15.15 13.11 -11.54
N ALA A 23 -15.30 12.10 -10.69
CA ALA A 23 -14.44 11.91 -9.53
C ALA A 23 -13.05 11.54 -10.06
N SER A 24 -12.32 12.55 -10.53
CA SER A 24 -10.89 12.42 -10.80
C SER A 24 -10.20 12.31 -9.45
N ALA A 25 -9.91 11.08 -9.01
CA ALA A 25 -8.99 10.89 -7.90
C ALA A 25 -7.65 11.49 -8.35
N ASP A 26 -7.16 12.50 -7.64
CA ASP A 26 -5.84 13.07 -7.91
C ASP A 26 -4.81 11.92 -8.01
N PRO A 27 -3.87 11.97 -8.98
CA PRO A 27 -2.84 10.95 -9.10
C PRO A 27 -2.11 10.77 -7.76
N LEU A 28 -1.93 9.53 -7.33
CA LEU A 28 -1.21 9.21 -6.11
C LEU A 28 0.20 9.81 -6.18
N LYS A 29 0.50 10.74 -5.27
CA LYS A 29 1.82 11.40 -5.20
C LYS A 29 2.69 10.69 -4.19
N PHE A 30 3.97 10.52 -4.54
CA PHE A 30 4.96 10.01 -3.60
C PHE A 30 5.31 11.12 -2.59
N PRO A 31 5.25 10.86 -1.27
CA PRO A 31 5.59 11.86 -0.27
C PRO A 31 7.09 12.14 -0.22
N ASP A 32 7.46 13.34 0.25
CA ASP A 32 8.87 13.70 0.45
C ASP A 32 9.44 13.06 1.73
N ILE A 33 9.87 11.81 1.59
CA ILE A 33 10.57 11.07 2.65
C ILE A 33 12.08 11.34 2.68
N ALA A 34 12.60 12.21 1.80
CA ALA A 34 14.03 12.57 1.82
C ALA A 34 14.38 13.48 3.01
N SER A 35 13.38 14.18 3.55
CA SER A 35 13.49 14.99 4.76
C SER A 35 13.47 14.16 6.06
N TYR A 36 13.18 12.86 5.99
CA TYR A 36 13.02 12.00 7.17
C TYR A 36 14.38 11.59 7.75
N THR A 37 14.42 11.42 9.07
CA THR A 37 15.65 11.06 9.78
C THR A 37 16.05 9.62 9.43
N PRO A 38 17.25 9.38 8.84
CA PRO A 38 17.66 8.03 8.52
C PRO A 38 18.00 7.23 9.78
N VAL A 39 17.54 6.00 9.86
CA VAL A 39 17.93 5.05 10.93
C VAL A 39 19.23 4.33 10.60
N ASN A 40 19.85 3.74 11.62
CA ASN A 40 20.92 2.77 11.42
C ASN A 40 20.32 1.43 10.98
N ILE A 41 20.68 0.99 9.77
CA ILE A 41 20.18 -0.27 9.20
C ILE A 41 20.47 -1.50 10.07
N ARG A 42 21.54 -1.48 10.87
CA ARG A 42 21.90 -2.62 11.75
C ARG A 42 20.85 -2.91 12.82
N ASP A 43 20.08 -1.91 13.22
CA ASP A 43 18.99 -2.07 14.19
C ASP A 43 17.77 -2.78 13.58
N PHE A 44 17.77 -2.96 12.25
CA PHE A 44 16.70 -3.55 11.45
C PHE A 44 17.10 -4.89 10.82
N GLU A 45 18.28 -5.42 11.18
CA GLU A 45 18.75 -6.73 10.74
C GLU A 45 18.06 -7.83 11.57
N VAL A 46 17.32 -8.71 10.89
CA VAL A 46 16.72 -9.92 11.46
C VAL A 46 17.47 -11.12 10.87
N PRO A 47 18.35 -11.77 11.65
CA PRO A 47 19.17 -12.85 11.13
C PRO A 47 18.35 -14.11 10.90
N PHE A 48 18.36 -14.64 9.68
CA PHE A 48 17.87 -16.00 9.42
C PHE A 48 18.96 -17.01 9.73
N VAL A 49 18.76 -17.75 10.82
CA VAL A 49 19.66 -18.83 11.24
C VAL A 49 19.15 -20.17 10.74
N THR A 50 19.89 -20.79 9.83
CA THR A 50 19.67 -22.18 9.43
C THR A 50 20.84 -23.00 9.97
N PRO A 51 20.60 -24.05 10.79
CA PRO A 51 21.68 -24.89 11.30
C PRO A 51 22.63 -25.36 10.19
N GLY A 52 23.93 -25.16 10.40
CA GLY A 52 24.97 -25.52 9.42
C GLY A 52 25.14 -24.56 8.24
N ARG A 53 24.46 -23.40 8.21
CA ARG A 53 24.68 -22.32 7.23
C ARG A 53 25.04 -21.01 7.91
N GLN A 54 25.82 -20.18 7.23
CA GLN A 54 26.04 -18.81 7.66
C GLN A 54 24.70 -18.05 7.69
N PRO A 55 24.46 -17.21 8.71
CA PRO A 55 23.25 -16.40 8.78
C PRO A 55 23.08 -15.56 7.52
N ILE A 56 21.85 -15.50 7.00
CA ILE A 56 21.52 -14.59 5.91
C ILE A 56 20.91 -13.35 6.55
N ALA A 57 21.59 -12.21 6.37
CA ALA A 57 21.06 -10.92 6.81
C ALA A 57 19.80 -10.61 6.00
N ALA A 58 18.69 -10.41 6.69
CA ALA A 58 17.47 -9.92 6.11
C ALA A 58 16.99 -8.71 6.89
N TYR A 59 16.48 -7.72 6.17
CA TYR A 59 16.09 -6.45 6.77
C TYR A 59 14.58 -6.36 6.80
N TYR A 60 14.05 -6.14 8.00
CA TYR A 60 12.64 -6.02 8.26
C TYR A 60 12.38 -4.76 9.07
N PHE A 61 11.22 -4.16 8.86
CA PHE A 61 10.66 -3.22 9.82
C PHE A 61 9.16 -3.47 9.94
N ARG A 62 8.59 -3.04 11.05
CA ARG A 62 7.16 -2.78 11.15
C ARG A 62 6.91 -1.29 11.21
N THR A 63 5.82 -0.86 10.61
CA THR A 63 5.31 0.50 10.77
C THR A 63 4.72 0.69 12.18
N PRO A 64 4.51 1.93 12.65
CA PRO A 64 3.86 2.18 13.94
C PRO A 64 2.45 1.57 14.06
N ASP A 65 1.75 1.40 12.94
CA ASP A 65 0.44 0.76 12.82
C ASP A 65 0.50 -0.76 12.57
N GLY A 66 1.69 -1.36 12.65
CA GLY A 66 1.87 -2.81 12.66
C GLY A 66 1.86 -3.48 11.29
N ILE A 67 2.10 -2.74 10.21
CA ILE A 67 2.32 -3.31 8.87
C ILE A 67 3.75 -3.83 8.79
N ALA A 68 3.93 -5.08 8.38
CA ALA A 68 5.24 -5.68 8.23
C ALA A 68 5.82 -5.38 6.85
N CYS A 69 7.08 -4.94 6.81
CA CYS A 69 7.77 -4.64 5.57
C CYS A 69 9.17 -5.25 5.57
N ARG A 70 9.65 -5.66 4.39
CA ARG A 70 10.97 -6.28 4.20
C ARG A 70 11.63 -5.86 2.91
N PHE A 71 12.94 -6.06 2.85
CA PHE A 71 13.77 -5.77 1.69
C PHE A 71 14.30 -7.04 1.02
N PHE A 72 14.57 -6.96 -0.27
CA PHE A 72 15.10 -8.06 -1.07
C PHE A 72 16.30 -7.68 -1.94
N ASP A 73 16.93 -8.72 -2.47
CA ASP A 73 17.86 -8.68 -3.59
C ASP A 73 17.28 -9.55 -4.73
N PRO A 74 17.00 -9.02 -5.95
CA PRO A 74 17.22 -7.65 -6.42
C PRO A 74 16.50 -6.56 -5.59
N PRO A 75 17.05 -5.32 -5.54
CA PRO A 75 16.55 -4.25 -4.68
C PRO A 75 15.05 -3.97 -4.85
N SER A 76 14.27 -4.31 -3.83
CA SER A 76 12.85 -4.00 -3.72
C SER A 76 12.41 -3.98 -2.26
N ALA A 77 11.32 -3.27 -1.98
CA ALA A 77 10.62 -3.35 -0.70
C ALA A 77 9.23 -3.95 -0.90
N LEU A 78 8.79 -4.74 0.07
CA LEU A 78 7.47 -5.34 0.13
C LEU A 78 6.88 -5.08 1.51
N CYS A 79 5.63 -4.66 1.55
CA CYS A 79 4.83 -4.66 2.76
C CYS A 79 3.70 -5.69 2.65
N LEU A 80 3.44 -6.39 3.75
CA LEU A 80 2.47 -7.47 3.86
C LEU A 80 1.45 -7.15 4.96
N GLY A 81 0.20 -7.51 4.71
CA GLY A 81 -0.84 -7.43 5.73
C GLY A 81 -2.25 -7.40 5.16
N ASN A 82 -3.22 -7.81 5.97
CA ASN A 82 -4.64 -7.56 5.69
C ASN A 82 -5.12 -6.24 6.33
N ASN A 83 -4.22 -5.48 6.93
CA ASN A 83 -4.40 -4.15 7.50
C ASN A 83 -3.81 -3.03 6.63
N LEU A 84 -3.47 -3.29 5.35
CA LEU A 84 -2.97 -2.23 4.46
C LEU A 84 -4.05 -1.14 4.28
N PRO A 85 -3.75 0.15 4.53
CA PRO A 85 -4.73 1.23 4.45
C PRO A 85 -5.46 1.25 3.11
N GLY A 86 -6.78 1.34 3.11
CA GLY A 86 -7.58 1.44 1.87
C GLY A 86 -7.60 0.18 0.99
N VAL A 87 -6.99 -0.93 1.43
CA VAL A 87 -7.01 -2.22 0.70
C VAL A 87 -7.89 -3.22 1.47
N PRO A 88 -8.93 -3.78 0.85
CA PRO A 88 -9.72 -4.85 1.48
C PRO A 88 -8.85 -6.06 1.83
N PRO A 89 -9.08 -6.75 2.96
CA PRO A 89 -8.39 -7.99 3.29
C PRO A 89 -8.45 -9.01 2.14
N ALA A 90 -7.35 -9.73 1.91
CA ALA A 90 -7.34 -10.79 0.93
C ALA A 90 -8.27 -11.94 1.32
N PRO A 91 -8.98 -12.58 0.35
CA PRO A 91 -9.85 -13.72 0.62
C PRO A 91 -9.11 -14.85 1.33
N SER A 92 -9.68 -15.36 2.41
CA SER A 92 -9.13 -16.46 3.18
C SER A 92 -10.19 -17.54 3.43
N ASP A 93 -9.78 -18.80 3.36
CA ASP A 93 -10.56 -19.99 3.71
C ASP A 93 -9.60 -21.00 4.36
N PRO A 94 -9.35 -20.89 5.68
CA PRO A 94 -8.41 -21.77 6.37
C PRO A 94 -8.79 -23.25 6.29
N ALA A 95 -10.10 -23.58 6.17
CA ALA A 95 -10.57 -24.95 6.02
C ALA A 95 -10.13 -25.56 4.68
N LYS A 96 -9.86 -24.73 3.66
CA LYS A 96 -9.29 -25.13 2.37
C LYS A 96 -7.78 -24.84 2.26
N GLY A 97 -7.12 -24.46 3.36
CA GLY A 97 -5.70 -24.10 3.36
C GLY A 97 -5.38 -22.78 2.67
N ILE A 98 -6.37 -21.87 2.56
CA ILE A 98 -6.20 -20.55 1.96
C ILE A 98 -6.06 -19.52 3.08
N ASN A 99 -4.84 -19.00 3.24
CA ASN A 99 -4.49 -17.89 4.12
C ASN A 99 -4.10 -16.69 3.26
N GLY A 100 -5.12 -16.03 2.69
CA GLY A 100 -4.91 -14.88 1.83
C GLY A 100 -4.34 -13.71 2.61
N ILE A 101 -3.28 -13.11 2.08
CA ILE A 101 -2.70 -11.87 2.58
C ILE A 101 -2.46 -10.90 1.42
N ASN A 102 -2.68 -9.59 1.63
CA ASN A 102 -2.26 -8.60 0.66
C ASN A 102 -0.76 -8.32 0.77
N SER A 103 -0.16 -8.03 -0.38
CA SER A 103 1.24 -7.72 -0.57
C SER A 103 1.33 -6.48 -1.46
N ILE A 104 2.13 -5.48 -1.11
CA ILE A 104 2.47 -4.41 -2.04
C ILE A 104 3.98 -4.28 -2.14
N SER A 105 4.51 -4.40 -3.36
CA SER A 105 5.95 -4.32 -3.61
C SER A 105 6.29 -3.20 -4.58
N THR A 106 7.48 -2.61 -4.41
CA THR A 106 7.99 -1.63 -5.38
C THR A 106 8.15 -2.23 -6.78
N ASN A 107 8.33 -3.55 -6.91
CA ASN A 107 8.56 -4.22 -8.19
C ASN A 107 7.31 -4.85 -8.86
N SER A 108 6.22 -5.05 -8.14
CA SER A 108 5.03 -5.76 -8.64
C SER A 108 3.68 -5.12 -8.28
N GLY A 109 3.70 -4.02 -7.51
CA GLY A 109 2.47 -3.37 -7.04
C GLY A 109 1.67 -4.22 -6.06
N LEU A 110 0.37 -3.95 -5.97
CA LEU A 110 -0.54 -4.67 -5.07
C LEU A 110 -0.87 -6.06 -5.64
N THR A 111 -0.59 -7.09 -4.86
CA THR A 111 -0.85 -8.50 -5.17
C THR A 111 -1.41 -9.20 -3.93
N GLN A 112 -1.80 -10.47 -4.09
CA GLN A 112 -2.21 -11.34 -3.00
C GLN A 112 -1.32 -12.58 -2.97
N ALA A 113 -1.04 -13.07 -1.77
CA ALA A 113 -0.28 -14.28 -1.53
C ALA A 113 -1.05 -15.23 -0.61
N ASN A 114 -0.71 -16.52 -0.65
CA ASN A 114 -1.14 -17.50 0.34
C ASN A 114 0.01 -17.72 1.33
N GLU A 115 0.07 -16.90 2.38
CA GLU A 115 1.17 -16.89 3.34
C GLU A 115 0.64 -16.63 4.75
N ILE A 116 1.24 -17.28 5.74
CA ILE A 116 0.90 -17.06 7.15
C ILE A 116 1.86 -15.99 7.69
N LEU A 117 1.33 -14.79 7.94
CA LEU A 117 2.01 -13.76 8.69
C LEU A 117 1.42 -13.71 10.11
N SER A 118 2.12 -14.31 11.07
CA SER A 118 1.64 -14.33 12.45
C SER A 118 1.86 -12.96 13.12
N PRO A 119 0.94 -12.48 13.98
CA PRO A 119 1.14 -11.27 14.77
C PRO A 119 2.41 -11.33 15.64
N GLU A 120 2.76 -12.52 16.13
CA GLU A 120 3.99 -12.76 16.90
C GLU A 120 5.24 -12.48 16.06
N SER A 121 5.31 -12.99 14.82
CA SER A 121 6.43 -12.70 13.92
C SER A 121 6.56 -11.21 13.62
N VAL A 122 5.44 -10.52 13.35
CA VAL A 122 5.44 -9.07 13.15
C VAL A 122 5.86 -8.33 14.42
N SER A 123 5.52 -8.86 15.58
CA SER A 123 5.87 -8.24 16.87
C SER A 123 7.38 -8.22 17.15
N HIS A 124 8.14 -9.11 16.51
CA HIS A 124 9.60 -9.17 16.61
C HIS A 124 10.32 -8.26 15.62
N TYR A 125 9.64 -7.71 14.61
CA TYR A 125 10.26 -6.78 13.68
C TYR A 125 10.50 -5.42 14.34
N PRO A 126 11.69 -4.83 14.17
CA PRO A 126 11.98 -3.49 14.68
C PRO A 126 11.00 -2.46 14.14
N THR A 127 10.55 -1.56 15.00
CA THR A 127 9.59 -0.51 14.59
C THR A 127 10.36 0.63 13.93
N LEU A 128 9.98 1.01 12.72
CA LEU A 128 10.47 2.24 12.12
C LEU A 128 9.71 3.42 12.75
N PRO A 129 10.38 4.35 13.47
CA PRO A 129 9.68 5.44 14.13
C PRO A 129 9.09 6.43 13.11
N ALA A 130 8.05 7.17 13.52
CA ALA A 130 7.49 8.24 12.70
C ALA A 130 8.55 9.27 12.28
N TYR A 131 8.44 9.80 11.06
CA TYR A 131 9.39 10.70 10.42
C TYR A 131 10.82 10.16 10.29
N HIS A 132 10.95 8.83 10.27
CA HIS A 132 12.21 8.15 9.97
C HIS A 132 12.16 7.44 8.63
N SER A 133 13.34 7.34 8.02
CA SER A 133 13.58 6.58 6.81
C SER A 133 14.57 5.46 7.07
N ILE A 134 14.46 4.39 6.29
CA ILE A 134 15.40 3.27 6.25
C ILE A 134 15.83 3.07 4.81
N THR A 135 17.14 2.90 4.60
CA THR A 135 17.72 2.67 3.27
C THR A 135 18.44 1.32 3.24
N VAL A 136 18.04 0.44 2.33
CA VAL A 136 18.65 -0.89 2.13
C VAL A 136 18.91 -1.10 0.64
N ASN A 137 20.16 -1.30 0.23
CA ASN A 137 20.54 -1.53 -1.18
C ASN A 137 19.94 -0.50 -2.17
N GLY A 138 19.82 0.75 -1.76
CA GLY A 138 19.24 1.84 -2.56
C GLY A 138 17.70 1.92 -2.54
N VAL A 139 17.00 0.96 -1.91
CA VAL A 139 15.57 1.07 -1.60
C VAL A 139 15.42 1.97 -0.39
N ILE A 140 14.51 2.94 -0.45
CA ILE A 140 14.24 3.88 0.65
C ILE A 140 12.78 3.73 1.05
N CYS A 141 12.53 3.41 2.32
CA CYS A 141 11.21 3.42 2.92
C CYS A 141 11.14 4.48 4.02
N GLY A 142 9.98 5.10 4.22
CA GLY A 142 9.72 6.03 5.30
C GLY A 142 8.31 5.93 5.81
N VAL A 143 8.12 6.31 7.08
CA VAL A 143 6.81 6.34 7.74
C VAL A 143 6.56 7.69 8.38
N ASP A 144 5.31 8.17 8.38
CA ASP A 144 4.91 9.40 9.07
C ASP A 144 4.07 9.12 10.33
N ASP A 145 3.62 10.19 10.99
CA ASP A 145 2.77 10.14 12.18
C ASP A 145 1.27 9.98 11.87
N LYS A 146 0.88 9.98 10.59
CA LYS A 146 -0.50 9.83 10.11
C LYS A 146 -0.81 8.41 9.64
N GLY A 147 0.16 7.50 9.72
CA GLY A 147 0.06 6.13 9.23
C GLY A 147 0.31 6.02 7.74
N THR A 148 1.06 6.95 7.15
CA THR A 148 1.59 6.82 5.80
C THR A 148 2.87 6.00 5.84
N THR A 149 2.96 5.00 4.98
CA THR A 149 4.20 4.30 4.65
C THR A 149 4.47 4.47 3.17
N ALA A 150 5.68 4.87 2.81
CA ALA A 150 6.07 5.03 1.41
C ALA A 150 7.43 4.40 1.17
N CYS A 151 7.54 3.62 0.09
CA CYS A 151 8.78 2.97 -0.30
C CYS A 151 9.06 3.21 -1.78
N LYS A 152 10.31 3.51 -2.12
CA LYS A 152 10.79 3.61 -3.49
C LYS A 152 12.06 2.79 -3.70
N ASP A 153 12.22 2.25 -4.90
CA ASP A 153 13.40 1.50 -5.30
C ASP A 153 14.31 2.28 -6.27
N PRO A 154 15.54 1.80 -6.54
CA PRO A 154 16.48 2.46 -7.45
C PRO A 154 16.00 2.59 -8.89
N GLN A 155 14.93 1.88 -9.29
CA GLN A 155 14.37 1.96 -10.64
C GLN A 155 13.32 3.09 -10.76
N GLY A 156 13.11 3.85 -9.68
CA GLY A 156 12.13 4.94 -9.65
C GLY A 156 10.70 4.45 -9.48
N ARG A 157 10.48 3.19 -9.07
CA ARG A 157 9.16 2.66 -8.75
C ARG A 157 8.93 2.75 -7.25
N GLY A 158 7.67 2.81 -6.84
CA GLY A 158 7.38 2.74 -5.43
C GLY A 158 5.92 2.54 -5.12
N PHE A 159 5.59 2.61 -3.85
CA PHE A 159 4.22 2.57 -3.38
C PHE A 159 4.02 3.54 -2.22
N VAL A 160 2.77 3.90 -2.01
CA VAL A 160 2.29 4.63 -0.84
C VAL A 160 1.17 3.80 -0.23
N LEU A 161 1.20 3.68 1.09
CA LEU A 161 0.15 3.13 1.92
C LEU A 161 -0.33 4.26 2.83
N SER A 162 -1.56 4.73 2.66
CA SER A 162 -2.11 5.81 3.48
C SER A 162 -3.63 5.74 3.52
N LYS A 163 -4.22 6.28 4.60
CA LYS A 163 -5.67 6.50 4.71
C LYS A 163 -6.21 7.43 3.62
N GLN A 164 -5.37 8.32 3.05
CA GLN A 164 -5.78 9.18 1.93
C GLN A 164 -5.75 8.47 0.58
N GLY A 165 -5.10 7.31 0.49
CA GLY A 165 -4.95 6.56 -0.74
C GLY A 165 -3.72 5.67 -0.68
N SER A 166 -3.91 4.41 -1.06
CA SER A 166 -2.84 3.44 -1.20
C SER A 166 -2.71 3.01 -2.66
N GLY A 167 -1.48 2.80 -3.11
CA GLY A 167 -1.25 2.35 -4.46
C GLY A 167 0.21 2.32 -4.85
N TRP A 168 0.43 1.78 -6.04
CA TRP A 168 1.75 1.62 -6.64
C TRP A 168 1.97 2.69 -7.71
N ILE A 169 3.19 3.20 -7.77
CA ILE A 169 3.61 4.29 -8.65
C ILE A 169 4.71 3.73 -9.56
N PRO A 170 4.46 3.56 -10.88
CA PRO A 170 5.44 3.00 -11.80
C PRO A 170 6.66 3.91 -12.04
N LYS A 171 6.53 5.21 -11.76
CA LYS A 171 7.59 6.20 -11.93
C LYS A 171 7.39 7.38 -10.96
N ILE A 172 8.36 7.60 -10.08
CA ILE A 172 8.43 8.67 -9.07
C ILE A 172 9.33 9.79 -9.58
#